data_AF-A0A261SCJ9-F1
#
_entry.id   AF-A0A261SCJ9-F1
#
_cell.length_a   1.000
_cell.length_b   1.000
_cell.length_c   1.000
_cell.angle_alpha   90.00
_cell.angle_beta   90.00
_cell.angle_gamma   90.00
#
_symmetry.space_group_name_H-M   'P 1'
#
loop_
_entity.id
_entity.type
_entity.pdbx_description
1 polymer ?
#
loop_
_entity_poly.entity_id
_entity_poly.type
_entity_poly.pdbx_seq_one_letter_code
_entity_poly.pdbx_strand_id
1 'polypeptide(L)'
;MSHSSSRLRRVLVAWLYAVALGHLAVSLFLTWGGHAAVVTDYLATVGHALRPDAAPAQEQALQRWWLALFGATLQSYSLFMLALVHLGNTLRAPAAWLGLMAGVLLWAPQDMHLSIASGVWINLWFDAAALLVLLPPLAWLYRHDRRCIGTSPVSPLPHRPDHG
;
A
#
# COMPACT_ATOMS: atom_id res chain seq x y z
N MET A 1 28.96 -7.58 0.40
CA MET A 1 27.80 -6.67 0.22
C MET A 1 28.18 -5.30 0.75
N SER A 2 28.05 -4.21 -0.02
CA SER A 2 28.46 -2.87 0.43
C SER A 2 27.62 -2.40 1.62
N HIS A 3 28.24 -1.73 2.60
CA HIS A 3 27.54 -1.18 3.76
C HIS A 3 26.41 -0.21 3.39
N SER A 4 26.49 0.43 2.21
CA SER A 4 25.44 1.31 1.69
C SER A 4 24.15 0.56 1.31
N SER A 5 24.26 -0.63 0.71
CA SER A 5 23.09 -1.44 0.32
C SER A 5 22.29 -1.93 1.54
N SER A 6 22.98 -2.32 2.62
CA SER A 6 22.30 -2.75 3.85
C SER A 6 21.62 -1.59 4.57
N ARG A 7 22.21 -0.38 4.55
CA ARG A 7 21.61 0.84 5.10
C ARG A 7 20.37 1.25 4.31
N LEU A 8 20.47 1.30 2.98
CA LEU A 8 19.34 1.64 2.10
C LEU A 8 18.17 0.68 2.32
N ARG A 9 18.41 -0.64 2.35
CA ARG A 9 17.36 -1.63 2.64
C ARG A 9 16.62 -1.32 3.94
N ARG A 10 17.34 -1.03 5.03
CA ARG A 10 16.71 -0.71 6.33
C ARG A 10 15.83 0.54 6.23
N VAL A 11 16.30 1.58 5.53
CA VAL A 11 15.52 2.80 5.32
C VAL A 11 14.25 2.51 4.53
N LEU A 12 14.33 1.76 3.43
CA LEU A 12 13.16 1.44 2.61
C LEU A 12 12.16 0.54 3.34
N VAL A 13 12.62 -0.40 4.17
CA VAL A 13 11.72 -1.20 5.02
C VAL A 13 11.06 -0.33 6.08
N ALA A 14 11.81 0.54 6.75
CA ALA A 14 11.25 1.49 7.72
C ALA A 14 10.23 2.43 7.07
N TRP A 15 10.51 2.88 5.85
CA TRP A 15 9.56 3.64 5.03
C TRP A 15 8.27 2.86 4.77
N LEU A 16 8.34 1.60 4.36
CA LEU A 16 7.15 0.79 4.12
C LEU A 16 6.33 0.53 5.39
N TYR A 17 6.99 0.38 6.55
CA TYR A 17 6.29 0.35 7.84
C TYR A 17 5.58 1.66 8.13
N ALA A 18 6.25 2.80 7.94
CA ALA A 18 5.65 4.12 8.14
C ALA A 18 4.44 4.33 7.22
N VAL A 19 4.54 3.91 5.95
CA VAL A 19 3.43 3.98 5.00
C VAL A 19 2.27 3.10 5.45
N ALA A 20 2.50 1.85 5.84
CA ALA A 20 1.44 0.94 6.29
C ALA A 20 0.76 1.43 7.60
N LEU A 21 1.54 1.99 8.54
CA LEU A 21 1.00 2.65 9.74
C LEU A 21 0.22 3.92 9.39
N GLY A 22 0.68 4.69 8.40
CA GLY A 22 -0.03 5.84 7.87
C GLY A 22 -1.39 5.46 7.30
N HIS A 23 -1.47 4.36 6.52
CA HIS A 23 -2.74 3.83 6.02
C HIS A 23 -3.66 3.39 7.17
N LEU A 24 -3.12 2.78 8.23
CA LEU A 24 -3.90 2.41 9.40
C LEU A 24 -4.46 3.66 10.12
N ALA A 25 -3.65 4.69 10.29
CA ALA A 25 -4.08 5.94 10.92
C ALA A 25 -5.15 6.66 10.07
N VAL A 26 -4.93 6.79 8.76
CA VAL A 26 -5.90 7.38 7.83
C VAL A 26 -7.19 6.57 7.81
N SER A 27 -7.13 5.25 7.75
CA SER A 27 -8.32 4.40 7.73
C SER A 27 -9.14 4.47 9.02
N LEU A 28 -8.50 4.57 10.18
CA LEU A 28 -9.18 4.87 11.45
C LEU A 28 -9.86 6.24 11.39
N PHE A 29 -9.18 7.25 10.85
CA PHE A 29 -9.76 8.58 10.65
C PHE A 29 -10.94 8.54 9.67
N LEU A 30 -10.89 7.81 8.57
CA LEU A 30 -12.01 7.68 7.63
C LEU A 30 -13.22 6.98 8.28
N THR A 31 -12.98 5.99 9.14
CA THR A 31 -14.05 5.27 9.86
C THR A 31 -14.79 6.15 10.86
N TRP A 32 -14.06 6.95 11.64
CA TRP A 32 -14.65 7.66 12.79
C TRP A 32 -14.74 9.18 12.61
N GLY A 33 -13.92 9.75 11.73
CA GLY A 33 -13.76 11.18 11.49
C GLY A 33 -14.69 11.77 10.42
N GLY A 34 -15.72 11.03 9.99
CA GLY A 34 -16.64 11.45 8.92
C GLY A 34 -17.39 12.78 9.15
N HIS A 35 -17.37 13.30 10.38
CA HIS A 35 -17.98 14.57 10.78
C HIS A 35 -17.00 15.76 10.83
N ALA A 36 -15.71 15.54 10.56
CA ALA A 36 -14.74 16.62 10.52
C ALA A 36 -15.02 17.56 9.34
N ALA A 37 -14.85 18.87 9.53
CA ALA A 37 -15.14 19.89 8.51
C ALA A 37 -14.45 19.61 7.17
N VAL A 38 -13.16 19.24 7.20
CA VAL A 38 -12.40 18.88 6.00
C VAL A 38 -13.00 17.70 5.23
N VAL A 39 -13.60 16.73 5.93
CA VAL A 39 -14.26 15.59 5.30
C VAL A 39 -15.60 16.01 4.70
N THR A 40 -16.37 16.84 5.41
CA THR A 40 -17.64 17.38 4.92
C THR A 40 -17.44 18.21 3.64
N ASP A 41 -16.41 19.06 3.58
CA ASP A 41 -16.10 19.87 2.40
C ASP A 41 -15.70 19.01 1.20
N TYR A 42 -14.87 17.99 1.43
CA TYR A 42 -14.50 17.01 0.41
C TYR A 42 -15.73 16.24 -0.11
N LEU A 43 -16.58 15.73 0.78
CA LEU A 43 -17.78 14.99 0.40
C LEU A 43 -18.78 15.87 -0.36
N ALA A 44 -18.90 17.16 -0.01
CA ALA A 44 -19.71 18.10 -0.78
C ALA A 44 -19.20 18.28 -2.22
N THR A 45 -17.88 18.35 -2.40
CA THR A 45 -17.24 18.43 -3.73
C THR A 45 -17.54 17.18 -4.56
N VAL A 46 -17.40 15.99 -3.96
CA VAL A 46 -17.71 14.71 -4.61
C VAL A 46 -19.20 14.58 -4.92
N GLY A 47 -20.08 14.97 -3.99
CA GLY A 47 -21.52 14.97 -4.17
C GLY A 47 -21.96 15.85 -5.35
N HIS A 48 -21.41 17.05 -5.46
CA HIS A 48 -21.70 17.95 -6.58
C HIS A 48 -21.25 17.37 -7.93
N ALA A 49 -20.11 16.70 -7.98
CA ALA A 49 -19.59 16.09 -9.21
C ALA A 49 -20.46 14.91 -9.68
N LEU A 50 -20.94 14.08 -8.75
CA LEU A 50 -21.69 12.86 -9.08
C LEU A 50 -23.18 13.10 -9.27
N ARG A 51 -23.80 13.91 -8.42
CA ARG A 51 -25.25 14.17 -8.42
C ARG A 51 -25.54 15.62 -7.99
N PRO A 52 -25.41 16.58 -8.92
CA PRO A 52 -25.63 18.00 -8.62
C PRO A 52 -27.05 18.32 -8.13
N ASP A 53 -28.04 17.49 -8.49
CA ASP A 53 -29.46 17.72 -8.18
C ASP A 53 -29.98 16.92 -6.96
N ALA A 54 -29.11 16.20 -6.23
CA ALA A 54 -29.54 15.37 -5.10
C ALA A 54 -29.85 16.19 -3.84
N ALA A 55 -30.79 15.71 -3.02
CA ALA A 55 -31.11 16.29 -1.72
C ALA A 55 -29.85 16.25 -0.80
N PRO A 56 -29.28 17.40 -0.39
CA PRO A 56 -27.93 17.43 0.18
C PRO A 56 -27.76 16.61 1.46
N ALA A 57 -28.77 16.57 2.32
CA ALA A 57 -28.67 15.91 3.62
C ALA A 57 -28.64 14.38 3.52
N GLN A 58 -29.45 13.78 2.62
CA GLN A 58 -29.49 12.34 2.45
C GLN A 58 -28.25 11.82 1.72
N GLU A 59 -27.76 12.58 0.74
CA GLU A 59 -26.53 12.25 0.01
C GLU A 59 -25.32 12.24 0.95
N GLN A 60 -25.17 13.28 1.77
CA GLN A 60 -24.06 13.36 2.72
C GLN A 60 -24.11 12.26 3.79
N ALA A 61 -25.31 11.81 4.20
CA ALA A 61 -25.43 10.68 5.13
C ALA A 61 -24.94 9.37 4.47
N LEU A 62 -25.36 9.10 3.24
CA LEU A 62 -24.94 7.93 2.47
C LEU A 62 -23.43 7.93 2.21
N GLN A 63 -22.87 9.07 1.81
CA GLN A 63 -21.44 9.20 1.54
C GLN A 63 -20.58 9.01 2.79
N ARG A 64 -21.00 9.55 3.95
CA ARG A 64 -20.31 9.31 5.23
C ARG A 64 -20.37 7.84 5.63
N TRP A 65 -21.50 7.18 5.41
CA TRP A 65 -21.62 5.74 5.67
C TRP A 65 -20.65 4.94 4.79
N TRP A 66 -20.59 5.23 3.49
CA TRP A 66 -19.64 4.61 2.57
C TRP A 66 -18.19 4.86 2.96
N LEU A 67 -17.86 6.10 3.33
CA LEU A 67 -16.52 6.46 3.79
C LEU A 67 -16.12 5.67 5.03
N ALA A 68 -17.04 5.51 5.98
CA ALA A 68 -16.77 4.78 7.20
C ALA A 68 -16.53 3.28 6.95
N LEU A 69 -17.36 2.69 6.08
CA LEU A 69 -17.24 1.30 5.65
C LEU A 69 -15.93 1.05 4.87
N PHE A 70 -15.56 1.96 3.98
CA PHE A 70 -14.29 1.93 3.26
C PHE A 70 -13.11 2.04 4.23
N GLY A 71 -13.17 2.96 5.20
CA GLY A 71 -12.20 3.08 6.27
C GLY A 71 -12.02 1.76 7.02
N ALA A 72 -13.10 1.09 7.42
CA ALA A 72 -13.02 -0.18 8.14
C ALA A 72 -12.35 -1.28 7.29
N THR A 73 -12.63 -1.30 5.99
CA THR A 73 -11.98 -2.23 5.04
C THR A 73 -10.49 -1.94 4.92
N LEU A 74 -10.12 -0.66 4.80
CA LEU A 74 -8.74 -0.22 4.67
C LEU A 74 -7.92 -0.49 5.94
N GLN A 75 -8.54 -0.52 7.12
CA GLN A 75 -7.87 -0.96 8.35
C GLN A 75 -7.39 -2.42 8.23
N SER A 76 -8.23 -3.33 7.74
CA SER A 76 -7.83 -4.73 7.50
C SER A 76 -6.69 -4.85 6.47
N TYR A 77 -6.78 -4.07 5.39
CA TYR A 77 -5.74 -4.03 4.36
C TYR A 77 -4.42 -3.51 4.92
N SER A 78 -4.48 -2.50 5.79
CA SER A 78 -3.30 -1.95 6.48
C SER A 78 -2.62 -2.99 7.36
N LEU A 79 -3.39 -3.84 8.05
CA LEU A 79 -2.83 -4.96 8.81
C LEU A 79 -2.15 -6.00 7.90
N PHE A 80 -2.75 -6.34 6.76
CA PHE A 80 -2.11 -7.23 5.79
C PHE A 80 -0.85 -6.61 5.17
N MET A 81 -0.85 -5.30 4.90
CA MET A 81 0.36 -4.59 4.48
C MET A 81 1.45 -4.68 5.54
N LEU A 82 1.15 -4.42 6.81
CA LEU A 82 2.10 -4.55 7.92
C LEU A 82 2.65 -5.98 8.02
N ALA A 83 1.79 -6.98 7.89
CA ALA A 83 2.19 -8.38 7.90
C ALA A 83 3.12 -8.71 6.74
N LEU A 84 2.81 -8.28 5.51
CA LEU A 84 3.66 -8.50 4.34
C LEU A 84 5.00 -7.77 4.43
N VAL A 85 5.01 -6.53 4.93
CA VAL A 85 6.25 -5.78 5.19
C VAL A 85 7.09 -6.51 6.24
N HIS A 86 6.46 -7.01 7.30
CA HIS A 86 7.14 -7.77 8.34
C HIS A 86 7.74 -9.07 7.81
N LEU A 87 6.95 -9.87 7.10
CA LEU A 87 7.42 -11.13 6.48
C LEU A 87 8.52 -10.88 5.44
N GLY A 88 8.36 -9.89 4.57
CA GLY A 88 9.39 -9.50 3.61
C GLY A 88 10.68 -9.07 4.29
N ASN A 89 10.59 -8.37 5.42
CA ASN A 89 11.76 -7.96 6.18
C ASN A 89 12.45 -9.15 6.88
N THR A 90 11.71 -9.95 7.65
CA THR A 90 12.24 -11.03 8.50
C THR A 90 12.72 -12.22 7.68
N LEU A 91 11.94 -12.65 6.70
CA LEU A 91 12.24 -13.81 5.85
C LEU A 91 13.06 -13.45 4.61
N ARG A 92 13.30 -12.16 4.35
CA ARG A 92 13.94 -11.67 3.11
C ARG A 92 13.20 -12.17 1.86
N ALA A 93 11.88 -12.36 1.96
CA ALA A 93 11.07 -13.01 0.95
C ALA A 93 10.66 -12.03 -0.17
N PRO A 94 11.19 -12.17 -1.40
CA PRO A 94 10.86 -11.23 -2.48
C PRO A 94 9.40 -11.31 -2.90
N ALA A 95 8.74 -12.45 -2.65
CA ALA A 95 7.31 -12.64 -2.89
C ALA A 95 6.45 -11.65 -2.09
N ALA A 96 6.87 -11.24 -0.89
CA ALA A 96 6.13 -10.24 -0.10
C ALA A 96 6.12 -8.87 -0.80
N TRP A 97 7.28 -8.45 -1.35
CA TRP A 97 7.40 -7.21 -2.13
C TRP A 97 6.57 -7.29 -3.42
N LEU A 98 6.57 -8.43 -4.09
CA LEU A 98 5.76 -8.67 -5.28
C LEU A 98 4.26 -8.62 -4.98
N GLY A 99 3.82 -9.22 -3.86
CA GLY A 99 2.43 -9.17 -3.42
C GLY A 99 1.94 -7.74 -3.17
N LEU A 100 2.76 -6.92 -2.50
CA LEU A 100 2.44 -5.49 -2.30
C LEU A 100 2.36 -4.74 -3.63
N MET A 101 3.30 -4.94 -4.56
CA MET A 101 3.23 -4.32 -5.89
C MET A 101 1.99 -4.76 -6.66
N ALA A 102 1.66 -6.06 -6.63
CA ALA A 102 0.49 -6.60 -7.31
C ALA A 102 -0.80 -5.98 -6.78
N GLY A 103 -0.94 -5.83 -5.46
CA GLY A 103 -2.09 -5.15 -4.85
C GLY A 103 -2.23 -3.70 -5.33
N VAL A 104 -1.12 -2.95 -5.29
CA VAL A 104 -1.09 -1.52 -5.71
C VAL A 104 -1.41 -1.37 -7.21
N LEU A 105 -0.81 -2.21 -8.06
CA LEU A 105 -1.01 -2.18 -9.51
C LEU A 105 -2.40 -2.69 -9.93
N LEU A 106 -3.04 -3.53 -9.12
CA LEU A 106 -4.43 -3.92 -9.34
C LEU A 106 -5.38 -2.79 -8.95
N TRP A 107 -5.17 -2.16 -7.80
CA TRP A 107 -6.06 -1.14 -7.25
C TRP A 107 -5.99 0.18 -8.03
N ALA A 108 -4.80 0.78 -8.16
CA ALA A 108 -4.67 2.17 -8.61
C ALA A 108 -5.29 2.43 -10.00
N PRO A 109 -5.13 1.57 -11.04
CA PRO A 109 -5.75 1.83 -12.33
C PRO A 109 -7.28 1.91 -12.29
N GLN A 110 -7.91 1.10 -11.42
CA GLN A 110 -9.36 1.09 -11.26
C GLN A 110 -9.84 2.39 -10.59
N ASP A 111 -9.16 2.81 -9.51
CA ASP A 111 -9.49 4.02 -8.76
C ASP A 111 -9.31 5.28 -9.62
N MET A 112 -8.19 5.37 -10.34
CA MET A 112 -7.90 6.44 -11.28
C MET A 112 -8.94 6.51 -12.40
N HIS A 113 -9.33 5.36 -12.97
CA HIS A 113 -10.33 5.32 -14.04
C HIS A 113 -11.70 5.83 -13.56
N LEU A 114 -12.16 5.38 -12.39
CA LEU A 114 -13.43 5.82 -11.79
C LEU A 114 -13.39 7.31 -11.45
N SER A 115 -12.27 7.80 -10.94
CA SER A 115 -12.05 9.21 -10.60
C SER A 115 -12.10 10.11 -11.83
N ILE A 116 -11.46 9.71 -12.93
CA ILE A 116 -11.50 10.43 -14.22
C ILE A 116 -12.93 10.43 -14.77
N ALA A 117 -13.61 9.27 -14.78
CA ALA A 117 -14.98 9.15 -15.28
C ALA A 117 -15.99 10.02 -14.50
N SER A 118 -15.69 10.31 -13.23
CA SER A 118 -16.52 11.10 -12.33
C SER A 118 -16.08 12.57 -12.22
N GLY A 119 -15.01 12.99 -12.91
CA GLY A 119 -14.45 14.34 -12.84
C GLY A 119 -13.76 14.70 -11.52
N VAL A 120 -13.46 13.73 -10.66
CA VAL A 120 -12.84 13.94 -9.33
C VAL A 120 -11.31 13.87 -9.44
N TRP A 121 -10.72 14.92 -10.01
CA TRP A 121 -9.28 14.96 -10.34
C TRP A 121 -8.35 14.87 -9.14
N ILE A 122 -8.79 15.28 -7.94
CA ILE A 122 -7.94 15.23 -6.75
C ILE A 122 -7.55 13.79 -6.38
N ASN A 123 -8.42 12.82 -6.62
CA ASN A 123 -8.16 11.41 -6.33
C ASN A 123 -7.07 10.85 -7.26
N LEU A 124 -7.09 11.21 -8.55
CA LEU A 124 -6.04 10.85 -9.51
C LEU A 124 -4.65 11.28 -9.02
N TRP A 125 -4.54 12.49 -8.44
CA TRP A 125 -3.27 12.98 -7.90
C TRP A 125 -2.83 12.20 -6.66
N PHE A 126 -3.76 11.84 -5.77
CA PHE A 126 -3.45 10.98 -4.62
C PHE A 126 -2.97 9.60 -5.05
N ASP A 127 -3.64 8.99 -6.03
CA ASP A 127 -3.26 7.67 -6.54
C ASP A 127 -1.90 7.70 -7.22
N ALA A 128 -1.63 8.73 -8.03
CA ALA A 128 -0.35 8.89 -8.71
C ALA A 128 0.80 9.08 -7.70
N ALA A 129 0.58 9.88 -6.65
CA ALA A 129 1.53 10.04 -5.57
C ALA A 129 1.77 8.73 -4.82
N ALA A 130 0.73 7.95 -4.54
CA ALA A 130 0.84 6.64 -3.90
C ALA A 130 1.71 5.67 -4.73
N LEU A 131 1.50 5.61 -6.06
CA LEU A 131 2.31 4.80 -6.96
C LEU A 131 3.79 5.19 -6.91
N LEU A 132 4.09 6.49 -6.99
CA LEU A 132 5.45 7.01 -6.96
C LEU A 132 6.16 6.76 -5.61
N VAL A 133 5.40 6.78 -4.51
CA VAL A 133 5.93 6.55 -3.16
C VAL A 133 6.16 5.05 -2.88
N LEU A 134 5.34 4.17 -3.47
CA LEU A 134 5.37 2.73 -3.17
C LEU A 134 6.19 1.90 -4.16
N LEU A 135 6.05 2.14 -5.47
CA LEU A 135 6.66 1.26 -6.48
C LEU A 135 8.19 1.29 -6.47
N PRO A 136 8.88 2.44 -6.39
CA PRO A 136 10.34 2.46 -6.35
C PRO A 136 10.97 1.68 -5.17
N PRO A 137 10.55 1.87 -3.89
CA PRO A 137 11.09 1.08 -2.79
C PRO A 137 10.80 -0.42 -2.95
N LEU A 138 9.59 -0.79 -3.36
CA LEU A 138 9.20 -2.19 -3.54
C LEU A 138 10.00 -2.88 -4.65
N ALA A 139 10.15 -2.23 -5.81
CA ALA A 139 10.92 -2.74 -6.93
C ALA A 139 12.41 -2.91 -6.56
N TRP A 140 12.97 -1.96 -5.80
CA TRP A 140 14.33 -2.06 -5.31
C TRP A 140 14.50 -3.23 -4.34
N LEU A 141 13.61 -3.36 -3.34
CA LEU A 141 13.66 -4.43 -2.33
C LEU A 141 13.50 -5.81 -2.97
N TYR A 142 12.59 -5.94 -3.94
CA TYR A 142 12.40 -7.15 -4.74
C TYR A 142 13.70 -7.58 -5.42
N ARG A 143 14.33 -6.66 -6.16
CA ARG A 143 15.58 -6.96 -6.89
C ARG A 143 16.73 -7.26 -5.93
N HIS A 144 16.82 -6.52 -4.83
CA HIS A 144 17.86 -6.71 -3.82
C HIS A 144 17.78 -8.09 -3.16
N ASP A 145 16.60 -8.46 -2.65
CA ASP A 145 16.43 -9.70 -1.90
C ASP A 145 16.46 -10.94 -2.84
N ARG A 146 15.99 -10.83 -4.10
CA ARG A 146 16.15 -11.91 -5.11
C ARG A 146 17.62 -12.24 -5.39
N ARG A 147 18.47 -11.22 -5.48
CA ARG A 147 19.92 -11.42 -5.74
C ARG A 147 20.61 -12.12 -4.57
N CYS A 148 20.18 -11.84 -3.33
CA CYS A 148 20.75 -12.48 -2.15
C CYS A 148 20.43 -13.97 -2.05
N ILE A 149 19.24 -14.39 -2.52
CA ILE A 149 18.84 -15.81 -2.55
C ILE A 149 19.67 -16.61 -3.54
N GLY A 150 20.00 -16.03 -4.71
CA GLY A 150 20.78 -16.70 -5.75
C GLY A 150 22.28 -16.88 -5.44
N THR A 151 22.79 -16.28 -4.36
CA THR A 151 24.22 -16.31 -4.00
C THR A 151 24.55 -17.24 -2.83
N SER A 152 23.60 -18.05 -2.34
CA SER A 152 23.90 -19.05 -1.32
C SER A 152 24.85 -20.10 -1.91
N PRO A 153 26.08 -20.25 -1.40
CA PRO A 153 26.98 -21.30 -1.88
C PRO A 153 26.36 -22.65 -1.53
N VAL A 154 26.10 -23.47 -2.53
CA VAL A 154 25.86 -24.89 -2.33
C VAL A 154 27.15 -25.44 -1.73
N SER A 155 27.17 -25.72 -0.43
CA SER A 155 28.27 -26.47 0.18
C SER A 155 28.38 -27.80 -0.58
N PRO A 156 29.54 -28.12 -1.16
CA PRO A 156 29.77 -29.46 -1.70
C PRO A 156 29.54 -30.45 -0.56
N LEU A 157 28.73 -31.48 -0.80
CA LEU A 157 28.57 -32.58 0.14
C LEU A 157 29.98 -33.09 0.53
N PRO A 158 30.27 -33.30 1.81
CA PRO A 158 31.56 -33.86 2.22
C PRO A 158 31.72 -35.21 1.52
N HIS A 159 32.77 -35.33 0.72
CA HIS A 159 33.14 -36.56 0.04
C HIS A 159 33.31 -37.64 1.10
N ARG A 160 32.37 -38.59 1.15
CA ARG A 160 32.50 -39.78 1.99
C ARG A 160 33.58 -40.63 1.34
N PRO A 161 34.69 -40.96 2.02
CA PRO A 161 35.63 -41.94 1.48
C PRO A 161 34.97 -43.31 1.58
N ASP A 162 34.92 -44.01 0.46
CA ASP A 162 34.54 -45.41 0.40
C ASP A 162 35.67 -46.21 1.08
N HIS A 163 35.42 -46.67 2.30
CA HIS A 163 36.27 -47.67 2.93
C HIS A 163 35.89 -49.04 2.35
N GLY A 164 36.83 -49.60 1.57
CA GLY A 164 36.80 -50.98 1.12
C GLY A 164 37.15 -51.98 2.20
#